data_AF-A0A1B6DUC1-F1
#
_entry.id   AF-A0A1B6DUC1-F1
#
_cell.length_a   1.000
_cell.length_b   1.000
_cell.length_c   1.000
_cell.angle_alpha   90.00
_cell.angle_beta   90.00
_cell.angle_gamma   90.00
#
_symmetry.space_group_name_H-M   'P 1'
#
loop_
_entity.id
_entity.type
_entity.pdbx_description
1 polymer ?
#
loop_
_entity_poly.entity_id
_entity_poly.type
_entity_poly.pdbx_seq_one_letter_code
_entity_poly.pdbx_strand_id
1 'polypeptide(L)'
;LIRDRPALWSKTDVQFLDRVAKDRAWVEIGEALYDNYEKLSPIEQNTKLSEIKERWRGIRDSYVRYVNGARNGKKKKKYLYTDELEFLGNPIEKSRSTNVPEQPETSIDHIMQNLKYEE
;
A
#
# COMPACT_ATOMS: atom_id res chain seq x y z
N LEU A 1 -13.76 -0.57 -0.14
CA LEU A 1 -12.76 0.45 0.28
C LEU A 1 -11.53 0.47 -0.62
N ILE A 2 -10.65 -0.55 -0.58
CA ILE A 2 -9.45 -0.57 -1.45
C ILE A 2 -9.80 -0.95 -2.90
N ARG A 3 -10.72 -1.90 -3.09
CA ARG A 3 -11.22 -2.33 -4.41
C ARG A 3 -11.69 -1.14 -5.27
N ASP A 4 -12.36 -0.18 -4.64
CA ASP A 4 -12.99 0.97 -5.30
C ASP A 4 -11.98 2.06 -5.67
N ARG A 5 -10.71 1.91 -5.28
CA ARG A 5 -9.63 2.89 -5.49
C ARG A 5 -8.51 2.28 -6.34
N PRO A 6 -8.70 2.17 -7.67
CA PRO A 6 -7.74 1.53 -8.58
C PRO A 6 -6.35 2.17 -8.55
N ALA A 7 -6.23 3.46 -8.23
CA ALA A 7 -4.96 4.16 -8.01
C ALA A 7 -4.01 3.44 -7.02
N LEU A 8 -4.55 2.65 -6.08
CA LEU A 8 -3.78 1.94 -5.06
C LEU A 8 -3.23 0.59 -5.53
N TRP A 9 -3.88 -0.06 -6.49
CA TRP A 9 -3.62 -1.47 -6.79
C TRP A 9 -3.50 -1.80 -8.27
N SER A 10 -4.16 -1.05 -9.15
CA SER A 10 -4.22 -1.32 -10.58
C SER A 10 -3.13 -0.58 -11.34
N LYS A 11 -2.24 -1.32 -12.01
CA LYS A 11 -1.18 -0.72 -12.85
C LYS A 11 -1.71 -0.10 -14.14
N THR A 12 -2.94 -0.44 -14.54
CA THR A 12 -3.59 0.10 -15.74
C THR A 12 -4.27 1.43 -15.45
N ASP A 13 -4.36 1.82 -14.18
CA ASP A 13 -4.95 3.09 -13.78
C ASP A 13 -3.94 4.22 -14.00
N VAL A 14 -4.39 5.32 -14.60
CA VAL A 14 -3.54 6.48 -14.91
C VAL A 14 -3.02 7.16 -13.64
N GLN A 15 -3.76 7.07 -12.54
CA GLN A 15 -3.39 7.65 -11.25
C GLN A 15 -2.48 6.70 -10.44
N PHE A 16 -2.20 5.49 -10.94
CA PHE A 16 -1.29 4.56 -10.27
C PHE A 16 0.16 5.08 -10.21
N LEU A 17 0.57 5.98 -11.09
CA LEU A 17 1.89 6.63 -10.99
C LEU A 17 1.84 7.97 -10.24
N ASP A 18 0.66 8.48 -9.95
CA ASP A 18 0.47 9.72 -9.22
C ASP A 18 0.53 9.47 -7.71
N ARG A 19 1.60 9.98 -7.09
CA ARG A 19 1.80 9.91 -5.64
C ARG A 19 0.70 10.66 -4.88
N VAL A 20 0.26 11.81 -5.37
CA VAL A 20 -0.76 12.64 -4.70
C VAL A 20 -2.10 11.92 -4.73
N ALA A 21 -2.47 11.31 -5.86
CA ALA A 21 -3.69 10.52 -5.95
C ALA A 21 -3.68 9.32 -5.00
N LYS A 22 -2.54 8.64 -4.85
CA LYS A 22 -2.38 7.54 -3.89
C LYS A 22 -2.52 8.01 -2.45
N ASP A 23 -1.85 9.11 -2.10
CA ASP A 23 -1.90 9.64 -0.73
C ASP A 23 -3.33 10.06 -0.38
N ARG A 24 -4.06 10.71 -1.29
CA ARG A 24 -5.50 11.00 -1.11
C ARG A 24 -6.34 9.74 -0.92
N ALA A 25 -6.15 8.75 -1.78
CA ALA A 25 -6.87 7.48 -1.68
C ALA A 25 -6.62 6.77 -0.34
N TRP A 26 -5.41 6.89 0.23
CA TRP A 26 -5.11 6.36 1.57
C TRP A 26 -5.75 7.17 2.69
N VAL A 27 -5.75 8.49 2.60
CA VAL A 27 -6.41 9.37 3.57
C VAL A 27 -7.91 9.06 3.64
N GLU A 28 -8.59 8.97 2.50
CA GLU A 28 -10.02 8.62 2.46
C GLU A 28 -10.31 7.24 3.07
N ILE A 29 -9.38 6.28 2.91
CA ILE A 29 -9.50 4.98 3.56
C ILE A 29 -9.30 5.11 5.08
N GLY A 30 -8.35 5.93 5.52
CA GLY A 30 -8.12 6.22 6.94
C GLY A 30 -9.37 6.83 7.60
N GLU A 31 -9.96 7.84 6.96
CA GLU A 31 -11.20 8.48 7.39
C GLU A 31 -12.37 7.49 7.44
N ALA A 32 -12.50 6.62 6.45
CA ALA A 32 -13.56 5.60 6.42
C ALA A 32 -13.35 4.45 7.43
N LEU A 33 -12.12 4.23 7.92
CA LEU A 33 -11.78 3.16 8.86
C LEU A 33 -11.79 3.61 10.32
N TYR A 34 -11.55 4.89 10.59
CA TYR A 34 -11.43 5.45 11.93
C TYR A 34 -12.35 6.66 12.10
N ASP A 35 -13.41 6.52 12.88
CA ASP A 35 -14.43 7.57 13.11
C ASP A 35 -13.87 8.88 13.67
N ASN A 36 -12.68 8.85 14.28
CA ASN A 36 -12.01 10.01 14.87
C ASN A 36 -10.74 10.43 14.11
N TYR A 37 -10.53 9.95 12.89
CA TYR A 37 -9.31 10.20 12.12
C TYR A 37 -8.96 11.70 11.99
N GLU A 38 -9.95 12.54 11.67
CA GLU A 38 -9.77 14.00 11.53
C GLU A 38 -9.34 14.69 12.84
N LYS A 39 -9.64 14.09 13.99
CA LYS A 39 -9.31 14.64 15.32
C LYS A 39 -7.93 14.23 15.79
N LEU A 40 -7.30 13.27 15.12
CA LEU A 40 -5.95 12.81 15.43
C LEU A 40 -4.92 13.85 15.02
N SER A 41 -3.80 13.91 15.73
CA SER A 41 -2.67 14.71 15.31
C SER A 41 -2.09 14.20 13.98
N PRO A 42 -1.38 15.05 13.21
CA PRO A 42 -0.75 14.61 11.96
C PRO A 42 0.18 13.39 12.13
N ILE A 43 0.84 13.26 13.28
CA ILE A 43 1.73 12.13 13.60
C ILE A 43 0.92 10.84 13.75
N GLU A 44 -0.19 10.91 14.49
CA GLU A 44 -1.08 9.77 14.71
C GLU A 44 -1.80 9.35 13.41
N GLN A 45 -2.26 10.31 12.62
CA GLN A 45 -2.82 10.07 11.29
C GLN A 45 -1.83 9.31 10.40
N ASN A 46 -0.58 9.79 10.31
CA ASN A 46 0.47 9.13 9.54
C ASN A 46 0.79 7.72 10.06
N THR A 47 0.73 7.52 11.38
CA THR A 47 0.92 6.21 12.01
C THR A 47 -0.19 5.25 11.59
N LYS A 48 -1.45 5.69 11.66
CA LYS A 48 -2.62 4.92 11.24
C LYS A 48 -2.58 4.58 9.75
N LEU A 49 -2.21 5.54 8.90
CA LEU A 49 -2.04 5.27 7.47
C LEU A 49 -0.94 4.25 7.20
N SER A 50 0.18 4.32 7.93
CA SER A 50 1.26 3.34 7.81
C SER A 50 0.81 1.94 8.20
N GLU A 51 0.06 1.79 9.30
CA GLU A 51 -0.54 0.52 9.72
C GLU A 51 -1.47 -0.06 8.64
N ILE A 52 -2.32 0.78 8.03
CA ILE A 52 -3.23 0.37 6.96
C ILE A 52 -2.42 -0.10 5.74
N LYS A 53 -1.42 0.69 5.31
CA LYS A 53 -0.56 0.40 4.16
C LYS A 53 0.20 -0.91 4.36
N GLU A 54 0.76 -1.13 5.54
CA GLU A 54 1.48 -2.35 5.90
C GLU A 54 0.55 -3.57 5.90
N ARG A 55 -0.64 -3.45 6.51
CA ARG A 55 -1.64 -4.52 6.51
C ARG A 55 -2.08 -4.87 5.09
N TRP A 56 -2.33 -3.88 4.25
CA TRP A 56 -2.66 -4.10 2.83
C TRP A 56 -1.53 -4.81 2.09
N ARG A 57 -0.28 -4.38 2.30
CA ARG A 57 0.90 -5.04 1.72
C ARG A 57 0.97 -6.51 2.11
N GLY A 58 0.83 -6.83 3.40
CA GLY A 58 0.85 -8.23 3.87
C GLY A 58 -0.26 -9.10 3.28
N ILE A 59 -1.48 -8.57 3.17
CA ILE A 59 -2.62 -9.25 2.54
C ILE A 59 -2.34 -9.51 1.05
N ARG A 60 -1.89 -8.48 0.32
CA ARG A 60 -1.56 -8.58 -1.11
C ARG A 60 -0.43 -9.57 -1.35
N ASP A 61 0.64 -9.51 -0.56
CA ASP A 61 1.80 -10.40 -0.69
C ASP A 61 1.40 -11.86 -0.45
N SER A 62 0.55 -12.10 0.55
CA SER A 62 0.02 -13.44 0.84
C SER A 62 -0.84 -13.97 -0.32
N TYR A 63 -1.70 -13.13 -0.89
CA TYR A 63 -2.52 -13.48 -2.05
C TYR A 63 -1.66 -13.77 -3.29
N VAL A 64 -0.67 -12.93 -3.60
CA VAL A 64 0.26 -13.15 -4.72
C VAL A 64 1.04 -14.46 -4.55
N ARG A 65 1.49 -14.78 -3.34
CA ARG A 65 2.15 -16.07 -3.02
C ARG A 65 1.20 -17.26 -3.17
N TYR A 66 -0.07 -17.10 -2.82
CA TYR A 66 -1.10 -18.11 -3.03
C TYR A 66 -1.31 -18.36 -4.53
N VAL A 67 -1.55 -17.32 -5.33
CA VAL A 67 -1.78 -17.42 -6.77
C VAL A 67 -0.55 -18.01 -7.48
N ASN A 68 0.65 -17.52 -7.20
CA ASN A 68 1.88 -18.06 -7.77
C ASN A 68 2.16 -19.51 -7.32
N GLY A 69 1.80 -19.87 -6.10
CA GLY A 69 1.93 -21.23 -5.59
C GLY A 69 0.97 -22.22 -6.25
N ALA A 70 -0.26 -21.79 -6.55
CA ALA A 70 -1.26 -22.59 -7.27
C ALA A 70 -0.80 -22.90 -8.71
N ARG A 71 -0.10 -21.96 -9.37
CA ARG A 71 0.47 -22.14 -10.72
C ARG A 71 1.50 -23.27 -10.80
N ASN A 72 2.22 -23.54 -9.71
CA ASN A 72 3.24 -24.59 -9.65
C ASN A 72 2.66 -25.99 -9.35
N GLY A 73 1.35 -26.20 -9.54
CA GLY A 73 0.69 -27.50 -9.36
C GLY A 73 0.54 -27.98 -7.91
N LYS A 74 0.94 -27.15 -6.93
CA LYS A 74 0.76 -27.46 -5.51
C LYS A 74 -0.67 -27.16 -5.12
N LYS A 75 -1.47 -28.19 -4.81
CA LYS A 75 -2.83 -28.05 -4.25
C LYS A 75 -2.73 -27.34 -2.89
N LYS A 76 -2.93 -26.02 -2.88
CA LYS A 76 -2.99 -25.21 -1.65
C LYS A 76 -4.44 -24.95 -1.27
N LYS A 77 -4.71 -24.99 0.03
CA LYS A 77 -6.00 -24.56 0.60
C LYS A 77 -6.31 -23.14 0.11
N LYS A 78 -7.58 -22.89 -0.27
CA LYS A 78 -8.10 -21.58 -0.68
C LYS A 78 -7.67 -20.53 0.36
N TYR A 79 -7.00 -19.46 -0.08
CA TYR A 79 -6.60 -18.38 0.82
C TYR A 79 -7.85 -17.65 1.31
N LEU A 80 -7.85 -17.24 2.59
CA LEU A 80 -9.05 -16.75 3.27
C LEU A 80 -9.72 -15.58 2.52
N TYR A 81 -8.91 -14.63 2.03
CA TYR A 81 -9.39 -13.44 1.31
C TYR A 81 -9.38 -13.59 -0.20
N THR A 82 -9.63 -14.79 -0.73
CA THR A 82 -9.54 -15.03 -2.18
C THR A 82 -10.64 -14.32 -2.95
N ASP A 83 -11.87 -14.38 -2.45
CA ASP A 83 -13.03 -13.79 -3.11
C ASP A 83 -12.97 -12.26 -3.03
N GLU A 84 -12.48 -11.73 -1.91
CA GLU A 84 -12.30 -10.29 -1.69
C GLU A 84 -11.14 -9.70 -2.48
N LEU A 85 -10.15 -10.50 -2.90
CA LEU A 85 -8.97 -10.06 -3.65
C LEU A 85 -8.99 -10.45 -5.13
N GLU A 86 -10.07 -11.08 -5.60
CA GLU A 86 -10.24 -11.47 -7.00
C GLU A 86 -10.11 -10.26 -7.95
N PHE A 87 -10.51 -9.07 -7.50
CA PHE A 87 -10.40 -7.83 -8.26
C PHE A 87 -8.95 -7.43 -8.59
N LEU A 88 -7.96 -7.92 -7.84
CA LEU A 88 -6.55 -7.64 -8.13
C LEU A 88 -6.08 -8.24 -9.46
N GLY A 89 -6.93 -9.07 -10.09
CA GLY A 89 -6.63 -9.75 -11.33
C GLY A 89 -5.60 -10.84 -11.12
N ASN A 90 -5.51 -11.74 -12.09
CA ASN A 90 -4.40 -12.67 -12.14
C ASN A 90 -3.10 -11.83 -12.25
N PRO A 91 -2.02 -12.11 -11.49
CA PRO A 91 -0.71 -11.42 -11.60
C PRO A 91 0.01 -11.56 -12.96
N ILE A 92 -0.74 -11.89 -14.01
CA ILE A 92 -0.38 -11.91 -15.41
C ILE A 92 -0.66 -10.47 -15.86
N GLU A 93 0.24 -9.51 -15.67
CA GLU A 93 1.30 -9.27 -16.64
C GLU A 93 2.65 -9.02 -15.95
N LYS A 94 3.66 -9.75 -16.43
CA LYS A 94 5.07 -9.55 -16.08
C LYS A 94 5.52 -8.15 -16.51
N SER A 95 5.35 -7.14 -15.67
CA SER A 95 6.29 -6.02 -15.68
C SER A 95 7.52 -6.50 -14.91
N ARG A 96 8.61 -6.74 -15.62
CA ARG A 96 9.95 -7.05 -15.10
C ARG A 96 10.19 -6.31 -13.78
N SER A 97 10.76 -7.00 -12.80
CA SER A 97 11.28 -6.40 -11.57
C SER A 97 12.08 -5.14 -11.90
N THR A 98 11.50 -3.98 -11.68
CA THR A 98 12.31 -2.83 -11.29
C THR A 98 12.60 -3.08 -9.82
N ASN A 99 13.81 -3.54 -9.52
CA ASN A 99 14.47 -3.16 -8.29
C ASN A 99 14.34 -1.64 -8.22
N VAL A 100 13.35 -1.13 -7.50
CA VAL A 100 13.41 0.24 -7.00
C VAL A 100 14.44 0.14 -5.90
N PRO A 101 15.63 0.75 -6.04
CA PRO A 101 16.58 0.82 -4.95
C PRO A 101 15.83 1.47 -3.80
N GLU A 102 15.76 0.77 -2.67
CA GLU A 102 15.37 1.29 -1.38
C GLU A 102 16.08 2.62 -1.21
N GLN A 103 15.36 3.71 -1.49
CA GLN A 103 15.88 5.04 -1.24
C GLN A 103 15.99 5.11 0.27
N PRO A 104 17.18 5.43 0.83
CA PRO A 104 17.30 5.62 2.25
C PRO A 104 16.29 6.71 2.61
N GLU A 105 15.29 6.34 3.39
CA GLU A 105 14.40 7.29 4.01
C GLU A 105 15.32 8.30 4.68
N THR A 106 15.32 9.54 4.19
CA THR A 106 16.12 10.60 4.78
C THR A 106 15.71 10.67 6.23
N SER A 107 16.57 10.12 7.10
CA SER A 107 16.27 9.93 8.52
C SER A 107 15.70 11.22 9.05
N ILE A 108 14.64 11.15 9.86
CA ILE A 108 14.05 12.33 10.48
C ILE A 108 15.13 13.14 11.22
N ASP A 109 16.20 12.48 11.69
CA ASP A 109 17.42 13.11 12.22
C ASP A 109 18.08 14.10 11.24
N HIS A 110 18.11 13.83 9.93
CA HIS A 110 18.67 14.71 8.92
C HIS A 110 17.79 15.94 8.65
N ILE A 111 16.46 15.77 8.70
CA ILE A 111 15.50 16.87 8.60
C ILE A 111 15.58 17.77 9.85
N MET A 112 15.74 17.17 11.03
CA MET A 112 15.89 17.88 12.30
C MET A 112 17.25 18.58 12.46
N GLN A 113 18.29 18.13 11.74
CA GLN A 113 19.60 18.78 11.78
C GLN A 113 19.67 20.06 10.95
N ASN A 114 18.85 20.18 9.90
CA ASN A 114 18.78 21.38 9.06
C ASN A 114 17.91 22.50 9.63
N LEU A 115 17.01 22.21 10.58
CA LEU A 115 16.19 23.23 11.27
C LEU A 115 16.90 23.89 12.46
N LYS A 116 18.13 23.45 12.80
CA LYS A 116 18.90 23.96 13.95
C LYS A 116 20.03 24.91 13.60
N TYR A 117 20.15 25.32 12.33
CA TYR A 117 21.22 26.21 11.84
C TYR A 117 20.69 27.38 10.98
N GLU A 118 19.57 27.97 11.37
CA GLU A 118 19.26 29.35 10.99
C GLU A 118 19.10 30.19 12.26
N GLU A 119 20.24 30.54 12.87
CA GLU A 119 20.41 31.75 13.68
C GLU A 119 21.85 32.26 13.53
#